data_AF-A0ABD1FWV1-F1
#
_entry.id   AF-A0ABD1FWV1-F1
#
_cell.length_a   1.000
_cell.length_b   1.000
_cell.length_c   1.000
_cell.angle_alpha   90.00
_cell.angle_beta   90.00
_cell.angle_gamma   90.00
#
_symmetry.space_group_name_H-M   'P 1'
#
loop_
_entity.id
_entity.type
_entity.pdbx_description
1 polymer ?
#
loop_
_entity_poly.entity_id
_entity_poly.type
_entity_poly.pdbx_seq_one_letter_code
_entity_poly.pdbx_strand_id
1 'polypeptide(L)'
;MGNPPCKVADAFLTNNDLYVILDDLLQFIPTTLTLDSGVTRPPPLLSEADLLSCMDKAQIGTDATMHDHIKKLIDRFYATKDSSMRFSPTKLGEALVMGYDEMGHELWKPRLRAEMESDMTAVSEGRKRKDEVLQTCLQRMKACFLDARLNKGKLFEAMAVFFERSNRSTGSEQHAVGDVVRKCGLCQESDMVLRKKPDGNFMVGCLGYPQCRNVVWLPGSVSEAVVTTNICSTCSPGPVLMIQFKFRRLEIPPNYSVDHLGCIGGCDDTLRQLVEICGTRSRNNSNAPGRAQRHTSSSSTAQQSDSRNQTSWQTRHSSGSYPSENAHPQEAVAGDGESTIPCTSCGAPCNLRTANTPANRGRKFYACRAQGCNFFVWEDTANDGVTAIQGSNSRSASSGGRRGGRGRGSRSRGRVNDTSFVSAIGEPISGRCFVCGDPAHFANACPNRGR
;
A
#
# COMPACT_ATOMS: atom_id res chain seq x y z
N MET A 1 2.41 52.64 -59.29
CA MET A 1 1.58 51.43 -59.08
C MET A 1 2.13 50.75 -57.84
N GLY A 2 1.38 50.70 -56.75
CA GLY A 2 1.79 50.00 -55.53
C GLY A 2 1.33 48.55 -55.59
N ASN A 3 2.18 47.59 -55.21
CA ASN A 3 1.73 46.21 -55.01
C ASN A 3 0.69 46.16 -53.88
N PRO A 4 -0.38 45.36 -54.01
CA PRO A 4 -1.30 45.15 -52.91
C PRO A 4 -0.60 44.39 -51.77
N PRO A 5 -1.00 44.59 -50.50
CA PRO A 5 -0.48 43.78 -49.41
C PRO A 5 -0.96 42.34 -49.59
N CYS A 6 -0.02 41.40 -49.63
CA CYS A 6 -0.34 39.97 -49.57
C CYS A 6 -1.09 39.71 -48.25
N LYS A 7 -2.35 39.27 -48.34
CA LYS A 7 -3.08 38.79 -47.18
C LYS A 7 -2.46 37.48 -46.74
N VAL A 8 -2.00 37.41 -45.49
CA VAL A 8 -1.64 36.13 -44.87
C VAL A 8 -2.95 35.41 -44.58
N ALA A 9 -3.18 34.28 -45.24
CA ALA A 9 -4.23 33.34 -44.85
C ALA A 9 -3.89 32.75 -43.49
N ASP A 10 -4.92 32.57 -42.65
CA ASP A 10 -4.85 32.43 -41.20
C ASP A 10 -3.61 31.74 -40.64
N ALA A 11 -2.92 32.41 -39.71
CA ALA A 11 -1.85 31.83 -38.92
C ALA A 11 -2.37 31.45 -37.53
N PHE A 12 -2.12 30.21 -37.10
CA PHE A 12 -2.51 29.71 -35.78
C PHE A 12 -1.32 29.19 -34.98
N LEU A 13 -1.36 29.44 -33.67
CA LEU A 13 -0.34 29.02 -32.72
C LEU A 13 -0.78 27.74 -32.01
N THR A 14 0.07 26.72 -32.03
CA THR A 14 -0.11 25.52 -31.20
C THR A 14 1.22 25.14 -30.58
N ASN A 15 1.27 24.93 -29.25
CA ASN A 15 2.48 24.54 -28.52
C ASN A 15 3.74 25.38 -28.80
N ASN A 16 3.59 26.72 -28.88
CA ASN A 16 4.61 27.71 -29.25
C ASN A 16 5.08 27.69 -30.73
N ASP A 17 4.61 26.76 -31.55
CA ASP A 17 4.90 26.75 -32.99
C ASP A 17 3.83 27.55 -33.76
N LEU A 18 4.30 28.42 -34.67
CA LEU A 18 3.46 29.22 -35.55
C LEU A 18 3.25 28.50 -36.88
N TYR A 19 2.04 28.02 -37.11
CA TYR A 19 1.64 27.42 -38.38
C TYR A 19 0.94 28.48 -39.23
N VAL A 20 1.42 28.66 -40.45
CA VAL A 20 0.82 29.55 -41.46
C VAL A 20 0.10 28.66 -42.48
N ILE A 21 -1.21 28.86 -42.66
CA ILE A 21 -1.90 28.21 -43.77
C ILE A 21 -1.46 28.91 -45.07
N LEU A 22 -0.96 28.13 -46.02
CA LEU A 22 -0.77 28.60 -47.39
C LEU A 22 -2.01 28.21 -48.19
N ASP A 23 -2.71 29.20 -48.76
CA ASP A 23 -3.78 28.97 -49.73
C ASP A 23 -3.27 28.11 -50.90
N ASP A 24 -4.15 27.38 -51.59
CA ASP A 24 -3.82 26.46 -52.70
C ASP A 24 -3.07 27.10 -53.90
N LEU A 25 -2.88 28.42 -53.89
CA LEU A 25 -2.14 29.21 -54.90
C LEU A 25 -0.74 29.67 -54.42
N LEU A 26 -0.37 29.44 -53.16
CA LEU A 26 0.90 29.86 -52.58
C LEU A 26 1.98 28.78 -52.75
N GLN A 27 2.91 29.02 -53.68
CA GLN A 27 4.03 28.12 -53.94
C GLN A 27 5.13 28.28 -52.89
N PHE A 28 5.26 27.30 -51.98
CA PHE A 28 6.36 27.25 -51.01
C PHE A 28 7.67 26.83 -51.67
N ILE A 29 8.71 27.65 -51.51
CA ILE A 29 10.08 27.36 -51.97
C ILE A 29 10.98 27.29 -50.73
N PRO A 30 11.41 26.09 -50.28
CA PRO A 30 12.27 25.96 -49.10
C PRO A 30 13.63 26.60 -49.36
N THR A 31 14.01 27.57 -48.51
CA THR A 31 15.28 28.31 -48.63
C THR A 31 16.50 27.49 -48.16
N THR A 32 16.28 26.45 -47.35
CA THR A 32 17.33 25.59 -46.82
C THR A 32 16.77 24.20 -46.55
N LEU A 33 17.56 23.16 -46.83
CA LEU A 33 17.25 21.78 -46.48
C LEU A 33 18.40 21.29 -45.59
N THR A 34 18.12 21.09 -44.30
CA THR A 34 19.06 20.52 -43.33
C THR A 34 18.87 19.01 -43.26
N LEU A 35 19.98 18.28 -43.12
CA LEU A 35 19.97 16.84 -42.90
C LEU A 35 20.56 16.56 -41.52
N ASP A 36 19.71 16.60 -40.50
CA ASP A 36 20.13 16.41 -39.11
C ASP A 36 20.37 14.92 -38.81
N SER A 37 21.53 14.60 -38.24
CA SER A 37 21.85 13.22 -37.84
C SER A 37 21.17 12.86 -36.52
N GLY A 38 20.38 11.79 -36.56
CA GLY A 38 19.64 11.28 -35.41
C GLY A 38 20.03 9.84 -35.06
N VAL A 39 19.92 9.49 -33.78
CA VAL A 39 20.08 8.11 -33.29
C VAL A 39 18.83 7.76 -32.48
N THR A 40 18.29 6.56 -32.69
CA THR A 40 17.16 6.05 -31.90
C THR A 40 17.56 5.93 -30.43
N ARG A 41 16.62 6.25 -29.54
CA ARG A 41 16.79 6.10 -28.09
C ARG A 41 15.77 5.09 -27.57
N PRO A 42 16.11 4.26 -26.57
CA PRO A 42 15.14 3.38 -25.95
C PRO A 42 14.02 4.22 -25.30
N PRO A 43 12.79 3.69 -25.21
CA PRO A 43 11.71 4.35 -24.46
C PRO A 43 12.15 4.65 -23.01
N PRO A 44 11.76 5.80 -22.45
CA PRO A 44 12.05 6.10 -21.05
C PRO A 44 11.32 5.13 -20.11
N LEU A 45 11.92 4.85 -18.95
CA LEU A 45 11.21 4.18 -17.85
C LEU A 45 9.97 4.99 -17.45
N LEU A 46 8.88 4.29 -17.13
CA LEU A 46 7.59 4.90 -16.81
C LEU A 46 7.65 5.62 -15.46
N SER A 47 7.14 6.85 -15.39
CA SER A 47 6.71 7.44 -14.13
C SER A 47 5.36 6.86 -13.67
N GLU A 48 4.90 7.26 -12.48
CA GLU A 48 3.56 6.90 -12.00
C GLU A 48 2.44 7.47 -12.89
N ALA A 49 2.60 8.69 -13.42
CA ALA A 49 1.64 9.28 -14.35
C ALA A 49 1.61 8.54 -15.70
N ASP A 50 2.78 8.13 -16.21
CA ASP A 50 2.86 7.35 -17.46
C ASP A 50 2.21 5.96 -17.29
N LEU A 51 2.48 5.30 -16.16
CA LEU A 51 1.90 3.99 -15.85
C LEU A 51 0.38 4.08 -15.69
N LEU A 52 -0.14 5.09 -14.98
CA LEU A 52 -1.59 5.32 -14.88
C LEU A 52 -2.22 5.55 -16.26
N SER A 53 -1.61 6.40 -17.11
CA SER A 53 -2.05 6.60 -18.49
C SER A 53 -2.05 5.32 -19.32
N CYS A 54 -1.06 4.45 -19.13
CA CYS A 54 -1.01 3.13 -19.76
C CYS A 54 -2.08 2.17 -19.23
N MET A 55 -2.37 2.19 -17.92
CA MET A 55 -3.42 1.39 -17.30
C MET A 55 -4.82 1.80 -17.80
N ASP A 56 -5.10 3.10 -17.87
CA ASP A 56 -6.33 3.65 -18.44
C ASP A 56 -6.49 3.27 -19.92
N LYS A 57 -5.46 3.50 -20.75
CA LYS A 57 -5.49 3.12 -22.18
C LYS A 57 -5.69 1.63 -22.40
N ALA A 58 -5.15 0.80 -21.51
CA ALA A 58 -5.31 -0.65 -21.54
C ALA A 58 -6.60 -1.14 -20.85
N GLN A 59 -7.41 -0.24 -20.27
CA GLN A 59 -8.63 -0.52 -19.53
C GLN A 59 -8.42 -1.55 -18.40
N ILE A 60 -7.36 -1.38 -17.60
CA ILE A 60 -7.04 -2.24 -16.46
C ILE A 60 -7.10 -1.49 -15.13
N GLY A 61 -7.98 -1.95 -14.24
CA GLY A 61 -8.29 -1.23 -13.00
C GLY A 61 -9.23 -0.05 -13.23
N THR A 62 -9.38 0.74 -12.18
CA THR A 62 -10.28 1.89 -12.04
C THR A 62 -9.63 2.92 -11.12
N ASP A 63 -10.12 4.16 -11.07
CA ASP A 63 -9.65 5.22 -10.15
C ASP A 63 -9.43 4.72 -8.70
N ALA A 64 -10.37 3.89 -8.23
CA ALA A 64 -10.37 3.31 -6.89
C ALA A 64 -9.35 2.16 -6.68
N THR A 65 -8.80 1.56 -7.75
CA THR A 65 -7.96 0.35 -7.68
C THR A 65 -6.57 0.50 -8.28
N MET A 66 -6.34 1.44 -9.22
CA MET A 66 -5.03 1.60 -9.87
C MET A 66 -3.90 1.90 -8.88
N HIS A 67 -4.10 2.89 -8.00
CA HIS A 67 -3.15 3.23 -6.92
C HIS A 67 -2.81 2.02 -6.04
N ASP A 68 -3.82 1.21 -5.74
CA ASP A 68 -3.73 0.02 -4.90
C ASP A 68 -2.96 -1.12 -5.59
N HIS A 69 -3.08 -1.24 -6.92
CA HIS A 69 -2.30 -2.18 -7.74
C HIS A 69 -0.83 -1.76 -7.82
N ILE A 70 -0.56 -0.47 -8.09
CA ILE A 70 0.80 0.08 -8.13
C ILE A 70 1.48 -0.10 -6.76
N LYS A 71 0.78 0.23 -5.67
CA LYS A 71 1.29 0.03 -4.30
C LYS A 71 1.64 -1.44 -4.03
N LYS A 72 0.76 -2.39 -4.38
CA LYS A 72 1.01 -3.84 -4.19
C LYS A 72 2.21 -4.34 -5.00
N LEU A 73 2.49 -3.74 -6.16
CA LEU A 73 3.63 -4.09 -7.01
C LEU A 73 4.97 -3.68 -6.37
N ILE A 74 5.00 -2.50 -5.72
CA ILE A 74 6.14 -2.03 -4.91
C ILE A 74 6.26 -2.80 -3.58
N ASP A 75 5.16 -2.96 -2.83
CA ASP A 75 5.13 -3.66 -1.53
C ASP A 75 5.62 -5.11 -1.64
N ARG A 76 5.36 -5.77 -2.78
CA ARG A 76 5.81 -7.15 -3.09
C ARG A 76 7.18 -7.22 -3.75
N PHE A 77 7.83 -6.07 -3.93
CA PHE A 77 9.17 -5.96 -4.51
C PHE A 77 9.26 -6.54 -5.93
N TYR A 78 8.24 -6.31 -6.77
CA TYR A 78 8.26 -6.71 -8.19
C TYR A 78 8.91 -5.60 -9.05
N ALA A 79 8.67 -4.34 -8.70
CA ALA A 79 9.43 -3.18 -9.18
C ALA A 79 9.84 -2.30 -8.00
N THR A 80 10.71 -1.34 -8.27
CA THR A 80 11.13 -0.27 -7.36
C THR A 80 11.01 1.07 -8.09
N LYS A 81 11.04 2.19 -7.35
CA LYS A 81 11.22 3.51 -7.93
C LYS A 81 12.68 3.93 -7.80
N ASP A 82 13.25 4.46 -8.88
CA ASP A 82 14.59 5.04 -8.88
C ASP A 82 14.61 6.46 -8.25
N SER A 83 15.77 7.10 -8.22
CA SER A 83 15.92 8.48 -7.72
C SER A 83 15.17 9.53 -8.56
N SER A 84 14.76 9.20 -9.78
CA SER A 84 13.91 10.02 -10.64
C SER A 84 12.41 9.71 -10.53
N MET A 85 12.03 8.89 -9.55
CA MET A 85 10.66 8.42 -9.30
C MET A 85 10.05 7.59 -10.44
N ARG A 86 10.88 6.98 -11.29
CA ARG A 86 10.48 6.08 -12.37
C ARG A 86 10.59 4.62 -11.96
N PHE A 87 9.73 3.77 -12.52
CA PHE A 87 9.72 2.35 -12.20
C PHE A 87 10.88 1.62 -12.88
N SER A 88 11.73 0.98 -12.08
CA SER A 88 12.65 -0.06 -12.52
C SER A 88 12.11 -1.42 -12.07
N PRO A 89 12.02 -2.43 -12.95
CA PRO A 89 11.73 -3.79 -12.52
C PRO A 89 12.82 -4.29 -11.57
N THR A 90 12.48 -5.28 -10.74
CA THR A 90 13.46 -6.02 -9.94
C THR A 90 13.76 -7.37 -10.59
N LYS A 91 14.88 -7.98 -10.19
CA LYS A 91 15.18 -9.39 -10.46
C LYS A 91 14.01 -10.35 -10.17
N LEU A 92 13.18 -10.06 -9.15
CA LEU A 92 11.99 -10.87 -8.84
C LEU A 92 10.88 -10.65 -9.86
N GLY A 93 10.61 -9.39 -10.23
CA GLY A 93 9.63 -9.06 -11.27
C GLY A 93 9.99 -9.65 -12.63
N GLU A 94 11.25 -9.51 -13.05
CA GLU A 94 11.74 -10.05 -14.33
C GLU A 94 11.68 -11.58 -14.36
N ALA A 95 12.13 -12.25 -13.31
CA ALA A 95 12.04 -13.71 -13.19
C ALA A 95 10.60 -14.25 -13.22
N LEU A 96 9.65 -13.53 -12.61
CA LEU A 96 8.23 -13.91 -12.65
C LEU A 96 7.64 -13.73 -14.06
N VAL A 97 7.96 -12.63 -14.75
CA VAL A 97 7.50 -12.38 -16.13
C VAL A 97 8.07 -13.44 -17.07
N MET A 98 9.40 -13.64 -17.06
CA MET A 98 10.08 -14.66 -17.86
C MET A 98 9.53 -16.06 -17.59
N GLY A 99 9.38 -16.45 -16.32
CA GLY A 99 8.88 -17.77 -15.96
C GLY A 99 7.44 -18.05 -16.42
N TYR A 100 6.57 -17.03 -16.53
CA TYR A 100 5.24 -17.20 -17.12
C TYR A 100 5.27 -17.18 -18.66
N ASP A 101 6.18 -16.41 -19.27
CA ASP A 101 6.38 -16.35 -20.73
C ASP A 101 6.87 -17.70 -21.29
N GLU A 102 7.85 -18.30 -20.64
CA GLU A 102 8.35 -19.64 -20.97
C GLU A 102 7.27 -20.73 -20.83
N MET A 103 6.28 -20.55 -19.95
CA MET A 103 5.11 -21.44 -19.86
C MET A 103 4.09 -21.22 -20.99
N GLY A 104 4.21 -20.14 -21.76
CA GLY A 104 3.25 -19.75 -22.80
C GLY A 104 2.01 -19.03 -22.28
N HIS A 105 2.03 -18.49 -21.04
CA HIS A 105 0.89 -17.74 -20.48
C HIS A 105 1.24 -16.28 -20.31
N GLU A 106 0.68 -15.42 -21.16
CA GLU A 106 0.92 -13.97 -21.17
C GLU A 106 0.24 -13.20 -20.01
N LEU A 107 0.34 -13.71 -18.77
CA LEU A 107 -0.39 -13.22 -17.59
C LEU A 107 -0.02 -11.79 -17.17
N TRP A 108 1.16 -11.30 -17.57
CA TRP A 108 1.59 -9.91 -17.32
C TRP A 108 1.02 -8.92 -18.35
N LYS A 109 0.45 -9.40 -19.47
CA LYS A 109 -0.18 -8.52 -20.46
C LYS A 109 -1.58 -8.10 -20.00
N PRO A 110 -2.02 -6.87 -20.31
CA PRO A 110 -3.28 -6.33 -19.77
C PRO A 110 -4.55 -7.05 -20.26
N ARG A 111 -4.48 -7.75 -21.41
CA ARG A 111 -5.63 -8.32 -22.13
C ARG A 111 -6.60 -9.10 -21.23
N LEU A 112 -6.11 -10.06 -20.45
CA LEU A 112 -6.97 -10.91 -19.60
C LEU A 112 -7.64 -10.09 -18.48
N ARG A 113 -6.94 -9.09 -17.94
CA ARG A 113 -7.48 -8.20 -16.91
C ARG A 113 -8.55 -7.27 -17.50
N ALA A 114 -8.28 -6.65 -18.64
CA ALA A 114 -9.20 -5.74 -19.32
C ALA A 114 -10.51 -6.44 -19.71
N GLU A 115 -10.43 -7.69 -20.17
CA GLU A 115 -11.59 -8.52 -20.45
C GLU A 115 -12.45 -8.76 -19.20
N MET A 116 -11.82 -9.02 -18.04
CA MET A 116 -12.51 -9.19 -16.77
C MET A 116 -13.13 -7.87 -16.24
N GLU A 117 -12.48 -6.71 -16.40
CA GLU A 117 -13.05 -5.40 -16.06
C GLU A 117 -14.27 -5.08 -16.94
N SER A 118 -14.19 -5.38 -18.24
CA SER A 118 -15.30 -5.22 -19.20
C SER A 118 -16.49 -6.12 -18.84
N ASP A 119 -16.24 -7.37 -18.44
CA ASP A 119 -17.28 -8.29 -17.98
C ASP A 119 -17.93 -7.85 -16.66
N MET A 120 -17.16 -7.35 -15.69
CA MET A 120 -17.72 -6.78 -14.46
C MET A 120 -18.56 -5.53 -14.75
N THR A 121 -18.12 -4.69 -15.69
CA THR A 121 -18.88 -3.52 -16.16
C THR A 121 -20.20 -3.97 -16.81
N ALA A 122 -20.17 -4.97 -17.70
CA ALA A 122 -21.36 -5.53 -18.33
C ALA A 122 -22.34 -6.17 -17.33
N VAL A 123 -21.86 -6.75 -16.23
CA VAL A 123 -22.71 -7.22 -15.12
C VAL A 123 -23.34 -6.04 -14.37
N SER A 124 -22.59 -4.97 -14.11
CA SER A 124 -23.12 -3.78 -13.42
C SER A 124 -24.21 -3.05 -14.21
N GLU A 125 -24.13 -3.08 -15.55
CA GLU A 125 -25.14 -2.55 -16.46
C GLU A 125 -26.30 -3.53 -16.77
N GLY A 126 -26.27 -4.74 -16.21
CA GLY A 126 -27.28 -5.77 -16.46
C GLY A 126 -27.22 -6.43 -17.85
N ARG A 127 -26.16 -6.20 -18.62
CA ARG A 127 -25.92 -6.81 -19.95
C ARG A 127 -25.41 -8.25 -19.89
N LYS A 128 -24.79 -8.67 -18.79
CA LYS A 128 -24.35 -10.06 -18.52
C LYS A 128 -24.81 -10.54 -17.15
N ARG A 129 -24.98 -11.86 -16.99
CA ARG A 129 -25.33 -12.45 -15.70
C ARG A 129 -24.05 -12.77 -14.89
N LYS A 130 -24.08 -12.53 -13.58
CA LYS A 130 -22.93 -12.70 -12.67
C LYS A 130 -22.39 -14.13 -12.66
N ASP A 131 -23.27 -15.13 -12.66
CA ASP A 131 -22.93 -16.56 -12.64
C ASP A 131 -22.22 -17.00 -13.92
N GLU A 132 -22.67 -16.52 -15.09
CA GLU A 132 -22.05 -16.78 -16.39
C GLU A 132 -20.61 -16.23 -16.47
N VAL A 133 -20.42 -14.97 -16.04
CA VAL A 133 -19.10 -14.32 -15.98
C VAL A 133 -18.19 -15.04 -14.99
N LEU A 134 -18.69 -15.36 -13.79
CA LEU A 134 -17.93 -16.06 -12.77
C LEU A 134 -17.49 -17.47 -13.23
N GLN A 135 -18.39 -18.23 -13.85
CA GLN A 135 -18.08 -19.56 -14.38
C GLN A 135 -17.00 -19.47 -15.47
N THR A 136 -17.14 -18.55 -16.42
CA THR A 136 -16.16 -18.32 -17.50
C THR A 136 -14.78 -17.92 -16.95
N CYS A 137 -14.75 -16.99 -16.00
CA CYS A 137 -13.52 -16.54 -15.35
C CYS A 137 -12.83 -17.67 -14.57
N LEU A 138 -13.57 -18.43 -13.78
CA LEU A 138 -13.04 -19.57 -13.02
C LEU A 138 -12.53 -20.68 -13.94
N GLN A 139 -13.21 -20.96 -15.05
CA GLN A 139 -12.78 -21.97 -16.02
C GLN A 139 -11.43 -21.59 -16.65
N ARG A 140 -11.25 -20.33 -17.08
CA ARG A 140 -9.98 -19.85 -17.64
C ARG A 140 -8.86 -19.82 -16.61
N MET A 141 -9.13 -19.29 -15.42
CA MET A 141 -8.14 -19.25 -14.32
C MET A 141 -7.72 -20.66 -13.89
N LYS A 142 -8.65 -21.63 -13.85
CA LYS A 142 -8.37 -23.04 -13.56
C LYS A 142 -7.48 -23.67 -14.63
N ALA A 143 -7.69 -23.36 -15.91
CA ALA A 143 -6.84 -23.86 -17.00
C ALA A 143 -5.40 -23.34 -16.86
N CYS A 144 -5.21 -22.01 -16.70
CA CYS A 144 -3.89 -21.42 -16.47
C CYS A 144 -3.21 -21.97 -15.20
N PHE A 145 -3.95 -22.14 -14.10
CA PHE A 145 -3.41 -22.71 -12.87
C PHE A 145 -2.95 -24.17 -13.02
N LEU A 146 -3.73 -25.01 -13.70
CA LEU A 146 -3.38 -26.42 -13.91
C LEU A 146 -2.11 -26.54 -14.75
N ASP A 147 -1.99 -25.76 -15.82
CA ASP A 147 -0.82 -25.78 -16.68
C ASP A 147 0.43 -25.19 -15.99
N ALA A 148 0.32 -24.03 -15.34
CA ALA A 148 1.42 -23.45 -14.56
C ALA A 148 1.91 -24.37 -13.43
N ARG A 149 1.02 -25.21 -12.88
CA ARG A 149 1.39 -26.24 -11.88
C ARG A 149 2.16 -27.41 -12.49
N LEU A 150 1.85 -27.80 -13.73
CA LEU A 150 2.63 -28.81 -14.47
C LEU A 150 3.98 -28.25 -14.88
N ASN A 151 4.00 -27.04 -15.45
CA ASN A 151 5.17 -26.37 -15.99
C ASN A 151 6.01 -25.61 -14.95
N LYS A 152 5.76 -25.79 -13.65
CA LYS A 152 6.43 -25.09 -12.54
C LYS A 152 7.97 -25.11 -12.58
N GLY A 153 8.58 -26.08 -13.27
CA GLY A 153 10.03 -26.16 -13.50
C GLY A 153 10.58 -24.89 -14.15
N LYS A 154 9.89 -24.38 -15.17
CA LYS A 154 10.26 -23.15 -15.90
C LYS A 154 10.32 -21.93 -14.97
N LEU A 155 9.41 -21.83 -14.01
CA LEU A 155 9.48 -20.76 -13.00
C LEU A 155 10.76 -20.84 -12.16
N PHE A 156 11.20 -22.06 -11.78
CA PHE A 156 12.46 -22.25 -11.05
C PHE A 156 13.69 -22.00 -11.93
N GLU A 157 13.62 -22.32 -13.22
CA GLU A 157 14.67 -22.04 -14.22
C GLU A 157 14.84 -20.53 -14.43
N ALA A 158 13.76 -19.80 -14.73
CA ALA A 158 13.76 -18.34 -14.80
C ALA A 158 14.22 -17.69 -13.48
N MET A 159 13.76 -18.18 -12.32
CA MET A 159 14.28 -17.72 -11.01
C MET A 159 15.79 -17.95 -10.88
N ALA A 160 16.32 -19.07 -11.37
CA ALA A 160 17.75 -19.40 -11.29
C ALA A 160 18.63 -18.50 -12.19
N VAL A 161 18.09 -17.96 -13.29
CA VAL A 161 18.79 -16.97 -14.14
C VAL A 161 19.05 -15.68 -13.37
N PHE A 162 18.03 -15.09 -12.75
CA PHE A 162 18.17 -13.78 -12.08
C PHE A 162 18.78 -13.86 -10.68
N PHE A 163 18.58 -14.98 -9.98
CA PHE A 163 19.04 -15.21 -8.60
C PHE A 163 20.16 -16.25 -8.51
N GLU A 164 20.97 -16.39 -9.58
CA GLU A 164 22.17 -17.22 -9.72
C GLU A 164 22.49 -18.05 -8.47
N ARG A 165 22.01 -19.31 -8.49
CA ARG A 165 22.34 -20.40 -7.55
C ARG A 165 23.06 -19.92 -6.28
N SER A 166 22.32 -19.77 -5.17
CA SER A 166 22.96 -19.69 -3.83
C SER A 166 23.81 -20.93 -3.48
N ASN A 167 23.79 -21.98 -4.31
CA ASN A 167 24.96 -22.83 -4.51
C ASN A 167 26.12 -22.00 -5.10
N ARG A 168 26.89 -21.35 -4.22
CA ARG A 168 28.35 -21.40 -4.40
C ARG A 168 28.72 -22.86 -4.66
N SER A 169 29.27 -23.13 -5.83
CA SER A 169 29.86 -24.42 -6.12
C SER A 169 30.89 -24.75 -5.04
N THR A 170 30.86 -25.98 -4.57
CA THR A 170 31.97 -26.57 -3.80
C THR A 170 33.22 -26.58 -4.68
N GLY A 171 34.09 -25.60 -4.46
CA GLY A 171 35.34 -25.37 -5.18
C GLY A 171 35.87 -24.01 -4.78
N SER A 172 37.14 -23.97 -4.35
CA SER A 172 37.94 -22.76 -3.99
C SER A 172 37.43 -21.44 -4.59
N GLU A 173 37.26 -20.36 -3.84
CA GLU A 173 38.25 -19.81 -2.89
C GLU A 173 37.64 -19.27 -1.58
N GLN A 174 38.51 -19.07 -0.58
CA GLN A 174 38.16 -18.53 0.73
C GLN A 174 37.55 -17.13 0.60
N HIS A 175 36.38 -16.88 1.21
CA HIS A 175 35.99 -15.61 1.86
C HIS A 175 34.62 -15.79 2.56
N ALA A 176 34.61 -15.64 3.89
CA ALA A 176 33.46 -15.51 4.79
C ALA A 176 32.37 -16.62 4.76
N VAL A 177 32.71 -17.82 5.25
CA VAL A 177 31.72 -18.57 6.06
C VAL A 177 31.53 -17.75 7.34
N GLY A 178 30.32 -17.20 7.56
CA GLY A 178 30.04 -16.41 8.75
C GLY A 178 30.24 -17.22 10.03
N ASP A 179 30.66 -16.56 11.11
CA ASP A 179 31.05 -17.24 12.34
C ASP A 179 29.90 -18.07 12.93
N VAL A 180 30.20 -19.33 13.28
CA VAL A 180 29.23 -20.26 13.88
C VAL A 180 28.88 -19.79 15.28
N VAL A 181 27.58 -19.71 15.59
CA VAL A 181 27.07 -19.26 16.89
C VAL A 181 26.54 -20.43 17.73
N ARG A 182 25.80 -21.36 17.10
CA ARG A 182 25.21 -22.56 17.74
C ARG A 182 24.66 -23.54 16.71
N LYS A 183 24.34 -24.78 17.11
CA LYS A 183 23.49 -25.68 16.31
C LYS A 183 22.07 -25.13 16.13
N CYS A 184 21.45 -25.37 14.98
CA CYS A 184 20.10 -24.91 14.68
C CYS A 184 19.05 -25.63 15.53
N GLY A 185 18.29 -24.89 16.34
CA GLY A 185 17.23 -25.48 17.17
C GLY A 185 16.02 -26.04 16.40
N LEU A 186 15.83 -25.71 15.11
CA LEU A 186 14.68 -26.19 14.32
C LEU A 186 14.98 -27.46 13.51
N CYS A 187 16.14 -27.56 12.84
CA CYS A 187 16.52 -28.78 12.11
C CYS A 187 17.52 -29.68 12.85
N GLN A 188 18.27 -29.15 13.82
CA GLN A 188 19.33 -29.83 14.60
C GLN A 188 20.55 -30.34 13.77
N GLU A 189 20.40 -30.53 12.46
CA GLU A 189 21.44 -30.98 11.53
C GLU A 189 22.50 -29.89 11.24
N SER A 190 22.06 -28.66 10.98
CA SER A 190 22.93 -27.58 10.50
C SER A 190 23.28 -26.55 11.57
N ASP A 191 24.39 -25.84 11.39
CA ASP A 191 24.79 -24.73 12.27
C ASP A 191 24.08 -23.42 11.93
N MET A 192 24.00 -22.52 12.91
CA MET A 192 23.56 -21.14 12.75
C MET A 192 24.76 -20.21 12.77
N VAL A 193 24.85 -19.35 11.76
CA VAL A 193 26.01 -18.47 11.53
C VAL A 193 25.62 -16.99 11.54
N LEU A 194 26.46 -16.14 12.13
CA LEU A 194 26.30 -14.69 12.09
C LEU A 194 26.61 -14.18 10.67
N ARG A 195 25.74 -13.33 10.13
CA ARG A 195 25.92 -12.69 8.81
C ARG A 195 25.51 -11.23 8.85
N LYS A 196 26.29 -10.39 8.17
CA LYS A 196 25.88 -9.03 7.79
C LYS A 196 25.18 -9.08 6.43
N LYS A 197 24.04 -8.39 6.31
CA LYS A 197 23.29 -8.24 5.06
C LYS A 197 23.80 -7.06 4.23
N PRO A 198 23.44 -6.98 2.92
CA PRO A 198 23.67 -5.81 2.08
C PRO A 198 23.00 -4.52 2.61
N ASP A 199 21.90 -4.62 3.37
CA ASP A 199 21.22 -3.48 4.02
C ASP A 199 21.96 -2.97 5.27
N GLY A 200 23.12 -3.56 5.61
CA GLY A 200 23.94 -3.24 6.78
C GLY A 200 23.50 -3.92 8.08
N ASN A 201 22.31 -4.51 8.15
CA ASN A 201 21.81 -5.17 9.36
C ASN A 201 22.46 -6.54 9.56
N PHE A 202 22.45 -7.03 10.81
CA PHE A 202 22.96 -8.35 11.17
C PHE A 202 21.84 -9.36 11.40
N MET A 203 22.12 -10.64 11.13
CA MET A 203 21.24 -11.78 11.42
C MET A 203 22.06 -13.00 11.78
N VAL A 204 21.48 -13.94 12.53
CA VAL A 204 22.03 -15.29 12.68
C VAL A 204 21.11 -16.28 11.98
N GLY A 205 21.60 -16.91 10.91
CA GLY A 205 20.79 -17.76 10.02
C GLY A 205 21.30 -19.19 9.94
N CYS A 206 20.40 -20.15 9.73
CA CYS A 206 20.75 -21.56 9.53
C CYS A 206 21.51 -21.78 8.21
N LEU A 207 22.59 -22.59 8.24
CA LEU A 207 23.30 -23.06 7.05
C LEU A 207 22.45 -23.97 6.15
N GLY A 208 21.44 -24.65 6.72
CA GLY A 208 20.51 -25.50 5.97
C GLY A 208 19.48 -24.76 5.11
N TYR A 209 19.57 -23.43 4.98
CA TYR A 209 18.74 -22.67 4.03
C TYR A 209 19.02 -23.12 2.58
N PRO A 210 18.01 -23.35 1.72
CA PRO A 210 16.60 -22.96 1.87
C PRO A 210 15.70 -23.97 2.61
N GLN A 211 16.18 -25.18 2.90
CA GLN A 211 15.39 -26.26 3.52
C GLN A 211 15.04 -25.94 4.98
N CYS A 212 15.95 -25.32 5.73
CA CYS A 212 15.70 -24.78 7.05
C CYS A 212 15.73 -23.25 7.03
N ARG A 213 14.57 -22.61 7.24
CA ARG A 213 14.42 -21.14 7.26
C ARG A 213 14.60 -20.52 8.65
N ASN A 214 15.29 -21.21 9.57
CA ASN A 214 15.50 -20.70 10.92
C ASN A 214 16.43 -19.47 10.90
N VAL A 215 15.99 -18.37 11.53
CA VAL A 215 16.73 -17.11 11.58
C VAL A 215 16.42 -16.37 12.88
N VAL A 216 17.46 -15.82 13.51
CA VAL A 216 17.37 -14.83 14.58
C VAL A 216 17.74 -13.48 13.99
N TRP A 217 16.78 -12.56 14.00
CA TRP A 217 16.98 -11.17 13.58
C TRP A 217 17.56 -10.36 14.74
N LEU A 218 18.65 -9.64 14.50
CA LEU A 218 19.29 -8.80 15.52
C LEU A 218 18.71 -7.37 15.47
N PRO A 219 18.84 -6.57 16.57
CA PRO A 219 18.32 -5.21 16.60
C PRO A 219 18.84 -4.36 15.45
N GLY A 220 17.99 -3.51 14.88
CA GLY A 220 18.39 -2.60 13.80
C GLY A 220 19.50 -1.63 14.23
N SER A 221 19.59 -1.31 15.53
CA SER A 221 20.60 -0.43 16.13
C SER A 221 22.01 -1.00 16.15
N VAL A 222 22.23 -2.29 15.87
CA VAL A 222 23.57 -2.91 15.82
C VAL A 222 24.39 -2.30 14.67
N SER A 223 25.56 -1.76 14.96
CA SER A 223 26.56 -1.31 13.97
C SER A 223 27.65 -2.35 13.70
N GLU A 224 28.05 -3.09 14.72
CA GLU A 224 29.04 -4.17 14.64
C GLU A 224 28.56 -5.36 15.47
N ALA A 225 28.81 -6.57 14.99
CA ALA A 225 28.62 -7.81 15.73
C ALA A 225 29.74 -8.79 15.36
N VAL A 226 30.40 -9.36 16.37
CA VAL A 226 31.50 -10.31 16.22
C VAL A 226 31.28 -11.49 17.16
N VAL A 227 31.38 -12.73 16.67
CA VAL A 227 31.25 -13.91 17.53
C VAL A 227 32.53 -14.08 18.34
N THR A 228 32.38 -14.41 19.62
CA THR A 228 33.48 -14.62 20.55
C THR A 228 33.65 -16.10 20.87
N THR A 229 34.80 -16.46 21.48
CA THR A 229 35.04 -17.81 22.02
C THR A 229 34.28 -18.09 23.33
N ASN A 230 33.64 -17.09 23.93
CA ASN A 230 32.90 -17.24 25.19
C ASN A 230 31.61 -18.04 24.94
N ILE A 231 31.39 -19.10 25.73
CA ILE A 231 30.17 -19.91 25.69
C ILE A 231 29.20 -19.41 26.76
N CYS A 232 27.94 -19.23 26.39
CA CYS A 232 26.88 -18.92 27.34
C CYS A 232 26.63 -20.11 28.29
N SER A 233 26.77 -19.88 29.60
CA SER A 233 26.53 -20.87 30.66
C SER A 233 25.05 -21.21 30.91
N THR A 234 24.12 -20.37 30.43
CA THR A 234 22.69 -20.49 30.71
C THR A 234 21.92 -21.24 29.62
N CYS A 235 22.41 -21.26 28.38
CA CYS A 235 21.67 -21.81 27.24
C CYS A 235 21.94 -23.30 26.99
N SER A 236 20.91 -24.12 27.15
CA SER A 236 20.89 -25.53 26.75
C SER A 236 19.85 -25.79 25.65
N PRO A 237 20.12 -26.65 24.63
CA PRO A 237 21.37 -27.35 24.39
C PRO A 237 22.49 -26.40 23.90
N GLY A 238 23.68 -26.59 24.45
CA GLY A 238 24.89 -25.85 24.08
C GLY A 238 25.81 -26.63 23.12
N PRO A 239 26.93 -26.03 22.68
CA PRO A 239 27.37 -24.68 23.01
C PRO A 239 26.57 -23.60 22.28
N VAL A 240 26.40 -22.44 22.93
CA VAL A 240 25.94 -21.19 22.31
C VAL A 240 27.01 -20.14 22.55
N LEU A 241 27.71 -19.73 21.50
CA LEU A 241 28.73 -18.70 21.58
C LEU A 241 28.10 -17.32 21.76
N MET A 242 28.76 -16.49 22.57
CA MET A 242 28.36 -15.11 22.82
C MET A 242 28.86 -14.21 21.70
N ILE A 243 28.09 -13.18 21.39
CA ILE A 243 28.38 -12.20 20.35
C ILE A 243 28.68 -10.87 21.03
N GLN A 244 29.81 -10.26 20.69
CA GLN A 244 30.11 -8.88 21.05
C GLN A 244 29.36 -7.96 20.09
N PHE A 245 28.37 -7.24 20.60
CA PHE A 245 27.61 -6.24 19.88
C PHE A 245 28.16 -4.84 20.16
N LYS A 246 28.17 -3.99 19.12
CA LYS A 246 28.16 -2.54 19.28
C LYS A 246 26.87 -1.96 18.73
N PHE A 247 26.26 -1.07 19.49
CA PHE A 247 25.02 -0.38 19.15
C PHE A 247 25.26 1.09 18.83
N ARG A 248 24.51 1.62 17.86
CA ARG A 248 24.49 3.06 17.56
C ARG A 248 23.83 3.80 18.73
N ARG A 249 24.58 4.63 19.45
CA ARG A 249 24.14 5.35 20.66
C ARG A 249 22.83 6.14 20.49
N LEU A 250 22.58 6.67 19.29
CA LEU A 250 21.36 7.43 18.97
C LEU A 250 20.11 6.54 18.71
N GLU A 251 20.29 5.22 18.57
CA GLU A 251 19.23 4.25 18.31
C GLU A 251 18.98 3.28 19.49
N ILE A 252 19.56 3.55 20.67
CA ILE A 252 19.29 2.82 21.92
C ILE A 252 18.94 3.80 23.06
N PRO A 253 18.11 3.42 24.04
CA PRO A 253 17.86 4.29 25.20
C PRO A 253 19.13 4.51 26.04
N PRO A 254 19.25 5.64 26.75
CA PRO A 254 20.51 6.07 27.38
C PRO A 254 21.00 5.16 28.51
N ASN A 255 20.11 4.37 29.12
CA ASN A 255 20.41 3.38 30.15
C ASN A 255 21.01 2.07 29.62
N TYR A 256 21.12 1.90 28.30
CA TYR A 256 21.79 0.75 27.68
C TYR A 256 23.24 1.08 27.30
N SER A 257 24.11 0.08 27.41
CA SER A 257 25.50 0.17 26.95
C SER A 257 25.58 0.17 25.42
N VAL A 258 26.58 0.87 24.88
CA VAL A 258 26.95 0.79 23.46
C VAL A 258 27.58 -0.57 23.15
N ASP A 259 28.44 -1.06 24.05
CA ASP A 259 29.10 -2.35 23.94
C ASP A 259 28.38 -3.38 24.83
N HIS A 260 27.97 -4.52 24.27
CA HIS A 260 27.27 -5.58 24.99
C HIS A 260 27.74 -6.96 24.52
N LEU A 261 28.11 -7.84 25.45
CA LEU A 261 28.44 -9.23 25.16
C LEU A 261 27.23 -10.10 25.47
N GLY A 262 26.57 -10.65 24.44
CA GLY A 262 25.24 -11.26 24.59
C GLY A 262 25.02 -12.62 23.93
N CYS A 263 23.99 -13.33 24.40
CA CYS A 263 23.59 -14.66 23.90
C CYS A 263 22.38 -14.56 22.96
N ILE A 264 22.37 -15.30 21.83
CA ILE A 264 21.15 -15.43 20.99
C ILE A 264 20.24 -16.59 21.42
N GLY A 265 20.61 -17.35 22.46
CA GLY A 265 19.85 -18.51 22.92
C GLY A 265 18.64 -18.17 23.78
N GLY A 266 18.24 -16.89 23.85
CA GLY A 266 17.05 -16.42 24.59
C GLY A 266 17.31 -16.06 26.06
N CYS A 267 18.50 -16.34 26.59
CA CYS A 267 18.89 -16.04 27.97
C CYS A 267 19.08 -14.54 28.26
N ASP A 268 19.34 -13.74 27.22
CA ASP A 268 19.81 -12.37 27.35
C ASP A 268 18.64 -11.39 27.37
N ASP A 269 18.29 -10.89 28.55
CA ASP A 269 17.22 -9.93 28.74
C ASP A 269 17.50 -8.57 28.07
N THR A 270 18.77 -8.15 28.03
CA THR A 270 19.20 -6.88 27.44
C THR A 270 19.01 -6.91 25.92
N LEU A 271 19.50 -7.97 25.27
CA LEU A 271 19.31 -8.18 23.84
C LEU A 271 17.82 -8.34 23.49
N ARG A 272 17.04 -9.04 24.32
CA ARG A 272 15.59 -9.20 24.11
C ARG A 272 14.85 -7.85 24.13
N GLN A 273 15.13 -7.01 25.13
CA GLN A 273 14.54 -5.66 25.22
C GLN A 273 14.99 -4.76 24.06
N LEU A 274 16.26 -4.80 23.65
CA LEU A 274 16.75 -4.03 22.52
C LEU A 274 16.17 -4.47 21.17
N VAL A 275 15.85 -5.76 21.00
CA VAL A 275 15.09 -6.25 19.82
C VAL A 275 13.68 -5.66 19.79
N GLU A 276 13.01 -5.53 20.93
CA GLU A 276 11.66 -4.97 21.05
C GLU A 276 11.64 -3.44 20.83
N ILE A 277 12.56 -2.72 21.49
CA ILE A 277 12.64 -1.24 21.45
C ILE A 277 13.13 -0.72 20.10
N CYS A 278 14.27 -1.21 19.64
CA CYS A 278 14.90 -0.72 18.40
C CYS A 278 14.23 -1.33 17.15
N GLY A 279 13.42 -2.36 17.36
CA GLY A 279 12.97 -3.27 16.33
C GLY A 279 14.12 -4.02 15.66
N THR A 280 13.74 -4.96 14.81
CA THR A 280 14.61 -5.38 13.71
C THR A 280 14.21 -4.48 12.54
N ARG A 281 15.17 -3.82 11.86
CA ARG A 281 14.88 -2.79 10.82
C ARG A 281 14.20 -3.36 9.55
N SER A 282 13.76 -4.61 9.59
CA SER A 282 12.98 -5.32 8.59
C SER A 282 11.56 -5.57 9.09
N ARG A 283 10.74 -4.51 9.18
CA ARG A 283 9.30 -4.66 9.43
C ARG A 283 8.62 -5.24 8.18
N ASN A 284 8.61 -6.57 8.09
CA ASN A 284 7.55 -7.34 7.44
C ASN A 284 7.65 -8.83 7.83
N ASN A 285 7.26 -9.15 9.07
CA ASN A 285 6.56 -10.41 9.32
C ASN A 285 5.68 -10.33 10.58
N SER A 286 4.37 -10.31 10.37
CA SER A 286 3.40 -10.58 11.42
C SER A 286 3.33 -12.09 11.66
N ASN A 287 4.09 -12.61 12.64
CA ASN A 287 3.86 -13.94 13.23
C ASN A 287 4.71 -14.20 14.49
N ALA A 288 4.09 -14.08 15.67
CA ALA A 288 4.40 -14.81 16.90
C ALA A 288 3.29 -14.55 17.96
N PRO A 289 3.07 -15.42 18.95
CA PRO A 289 3.74 -16.69 19.21
C PRO A 289 2.81 -17.93 19.12
N GLY A 290 3.43 -19.08 18.82
CA GLY A 290 2.80 -20.39 19.02
C GLY A 290 2.70 -20.73 20.51
N ARG A 291 1.46 -20.85 21.00
CA ARG A 291 0.98 -21.69 22.11
C ARG A 291 2.06 -22.44 22.90
N ALA A 292 2.42 -21.92 24.09
CA ALA A 292 3.14 -22.70 25.09
C ALA A 292 2.28 -23.87 25.59
N GLN A 293 2.77 -25.11 25.48
CA GLN A 293 2.16 -26.25 26.17
C GLN A 293 2.54 -26.19 27.65
N ARG A 294 1.55 -25.95 28.52
CA ARG A 294 1.68 -26.25 29.95
C ARG A 294 1.76 -27.76 30.12
N HIS A 295 2.89 -28.25 30.62
CA HIS A 295 2.92 -29.58 31.22
C HIS A 295 2.15 -29.58 32.54
N THR A 296 1.27 -30.56 32.70
CA THR A 296 0.51 -30.80 33.92
C THR A 296 1.34 -31.65 34.89
N SER A 297 1.65 -31.09 36.06
CA SER A 297 2.20 -31.85 37.20
C SER A 297 1.20 -31.80 38.35
N SER A 298 0.86 -32.99 38.84
CA SER A 298 0.02 -33.32 39.99
C SER A 298 -0.02 -32.31 41.15
N SER A 299 -1.25 -32.02 41.58
CA SER A 299 -1.59 -31.37 42.85
C SER A 299 -1.09 -32.15 44.07
N SER A 300 -0.62 -31.42 45.09
CA SER A 300 -0.69 -31.85 46.49
C SER A 300 -1.07 -30.67 47.39
N THR A 301 -1.72 -30.97 48.50
CA THR A 301 -2.59 -30.07 49.26
C THR A 301 -1.87 -29.28 50.34
N ALA A 302 -2.16 -27.99 50.48
CA ALA A 302 -2.08 -27.28 51.77
C ALA A 302 -3.06 -26.09 51.80
N GLN A 303 -3.83 -25.99 52.88
CA GLN A 303 -4.73 -24.87 53.16
C GLN A 303 -3.96 -23.74 53.86
N GLN A 304 -4.33 -22.48 53.66
CA GLN A 304 -4.61 -21.54 54.76
C GLN A 304 -5.33 -20.27 54.28
N SER A 305 -5.89 -19.54 55.24
CA SER A 305 -6.98 -18.58 55.05
C SER A 305 -6.63 -17.14 55.45
N ASP A 306 -7.50 -16.21 55.03
CA ASP A 306 -7.61 -14.82 55.53
C ASP A 306 -6.37 -13.92 55.29
N SER A 307 -6.44 -12.57 55.28
CA SER A 307 -7.47 -11.66 55.78
C SER A 307 -7.64 -10.42 54.89
N ARG A 308 -8.76 -9.72 55.09
CA ARG A 308 -8.96 -8.32 54.64
C ARG A 308 -7.84 -7.40 55.16
N ASN A 309 -7.51 -6.35 54.39
CA ASN A 309 -7.69 -5.01 54.97
C ASN A 309 -8.02 -3.94 53.92
N GLN A 310 -8.89 -3.00 54.32
CA GLN A 310 -9.17 -1.77 53.58
C GLN A 310 -8.25 -0.66 54.13
N THR A 311 -7.89 0.31 53.29
CA THR A 311 -7.87 1.71 53.75
C THR A 311 -8.16 2.65 52.58
N SER A 312 -9.22 3.42 52.72
CA SER A 312 -9.58 4.55 51.87
C SER A 312 -8.86 5.81 52.38
N TRP A 313 -8.50 6.72 51.46
CA TRP A 313 -8.54 8.17 51.73
C TRP A 313 -8.96 8.92 50.47
N GLN A 314 -10.06 9.67 50.57
CA GLN A 314 -10.55 10.62 49.57
C GLN A 314 -10.28 12.07 49.98
N THR A 315 -10.49 12.97 48.99
CA THR A 315 -10.56 14.45 49.04
C THR A 315 -9.20 15.19 49.14
N ARG A 316 -9.06 16.45 48.66
CA ARG A 316 -10.06 17.39 48.10
C ARG A 316 -9.52 18.24 46.93
N HIS A 317 -10.44 18.96 46.27
CA HIS A 317 -10.20 20.01 45.28
C HIS A 317 -9.35 21.18 45.81
N SER A 318 -8.70 21.93 44.89
CA SER A 318 -8.95 23.38 44.73
C SER A 318 -8.30 23.96 43.46
N SER A 319 -8.93 25.00 42.92
CA SER A 319 -8.54 25.75 41.72
C SER A 319 -7.75 27.04 42.05
N GLY A 320 -6.99 27.56 41.08
CA GLY A 320 -6.33 28.87 41.13
C GLY A 320 -6.10 29.43 39.72
N SER A 321 -6.17 30.75 39.55
CA SER A 321 -6.19 31.44 38.24
C SER A 321 -5.35 32.74 38.26
N TYR A 322 -5.21 33.40 37.10
CA TYR A 322 -4.64 34.74 36.82
C TYR A 322 -3.10 34.85 36.58
N PRO A 323 -2.58 35.91 35.91
CA PRO A 323 -2.90 36.32 34.51
C PRO A 323 -1.71 36.93 33.70
N SER A 324 -1.99 37.39 32.46
CA SER A 324 -1.33 38.51 31.72
C SER A 324 0.18 38.43 31.37
N GLU A 325 0.73 39.11 30.34
CA GLU A 325 0.19 39.89 29.20
C GLU A 325 1.30 40.02 28.12
N ASN A 326 0.94 40.20 26.84
CA ASN A 326 1.55 41.20 25.93
C ASN A 326 0.89 41.14 24.54
N ALA A 327 0.71 42.29 23.90
CA ALA A 327 -0.13 42.44 22.70
C ALA A 327 0.51 43.28 21.58
N HIS A 328 0.27 42.84 20.33
CA HIS A 328 0.14 43.65 19.10
C HIS A 328 1.33 44.49 18.59
N PRO A 329 1.32 45.07 17.36
CA PRO A 329 0.25 45.28 16.34
C PRO A 329 0.25 44.22 15.22
N GLN A 330 -0.77 44.00 14.36
CA GLN A 330 -1.92 44.76 13.84
C GLN A 330 -1.63 45.90 12.83
N GLU A 331 -1.41 45.52 11.57
CA GLU A 331 -1.83 46.36 10.43
C GLU A 331 -3.13 45.79 9.84
N ALA A 332 -4.03 46.68 9.43
CA ALA A 332 -5.28 46.34 8.77
C ALA A 332 -5.41 47.16 7.49
N VAL A 333 -5.69 46.48 6.37
CA VAL A 333 -6.16 47.11 5.12
C VAL A 333 -7.43 46.37 4.71
N ALA A 334 -8.45 47.14 4.34
CA ALA A 334 -9.82 46.65 4.13
C ALA A 334 -10.09 46.28 2.67
N GLY A 335 -11.12 45.45 2.45
CA GLY A 335 -11.83 45.35 1.17
C GLY A 335 -11.65 44.03 0.41
N ASP A 336 -12.35 42.98 0.83
CA ASP A 336 -13.53 42.50 0.09
C ASP A 336 -14.26 41.39 0.87
N GLY A 337 -15.58 41.31 0.71
CA GLY A 337 -16.46 40.45 1.51
C GLY A 337 -16.40 38.97 1.12
N GLU A 338 -15.37 38.24 1.56
CA GLU A 338 -15.26 36.80 1.31
C GLU A 338 -16.17 35.98 2.26
N SER A 339 -17.24 35.42 1.72
CA SER A 339 -18.26 34.63 2.44
C SER A 339 -17.66 33.34 3.03
N THR A 340 -17.16 33.43 4.27
CA THR A 340 -16.43 32.32 4.90
C THR A 340 -17.37 31.28 5.48
N ILE A 341 -17.59 30.18 4.75
CA ILE A 341 -18.43 29.06 5.22
C ILE A 341 -17.65 28.22 6.27
N PRO A 342 -18.23 27.93 7.45
CA PRO A 342 -17.59 27.07 8.45
C PRO A 342 -17.63 25.60 8.03
N CYS A 343 -16.53 24.88 8.26
CA CYS A 343 -16.42 23.45 7.98
C CYS A 343 -17.36 22.64 8.89
N THR A 344 -18.30 21.90 8.32
CA THR A 344 -19.26 21.09 9.11
C THR A 344 -18.61 19.89 9.83
N SER A 345 -17.37 19.53 9.47
CA SER A 345 -16.64 18.42 10.07
C SER A 345 -15.72 18.81 11.25
N CYS A 346 -15.29 20.08 11.35
CA CYS A 346 -14.38 20.52 12.42
C CYS A 346 -14.52 21.99 12.86
N GLY A 347 -15.47 22.74 12.32
CA GLY A 347 -15.73 24.15 12.67
C GLY A 347 -14.73 25.17 12.11
N ALA A 348 -13.59 24.76 11.58
CA ALA A 348 -12.59 25.66 11.00
C ALA A 348 -13.12 26.41 9.76
N PRO A 349 -12.64 27.63 9.47
CA PRO A 349 -13.03 28.37 8.26
C PRO A 349 -12.56 27.63 7.00
N CYS A 350 -13.40 27.69 5.96
CA CYS A 350 -13.05 27.19 4.63
C CYS A 350 -12.64 28.34 3.71
N ASN A 351 -11.63 28.09 2.86
CA ASN A 351 -11.16 29.04 1.87
C ASN A 351 -11.83 28.75 0.53
N LEU A 352 -12.21 29.79 -0.22
CA LEU A 352 -12.70 29.67 -1.59
C LEU A 352 -11.53 29.41 -2.55
N ARG A 353 -11.68 28.45 -3.47
CA ARG A 353 -10.64 28.05 -4.45
C ARG A 353 -11.27 27.73 -5.80
N THR A 354 -10.52 27.90 -6.86
CA THR A 354 -10.96 27.59 -8.23
C THR A 354 -10.38 26.25 -8.69
N ALA A 355 -11.22 25.37 -9.22
CA ALA A 355 -10.81 24.08 -9.75
C ALA A 355 -10.06 24.23 -11.09
N ASN A 356 -8.97 23.48 -11.25
CA ASN A 356 -8.15 23.43 -12.46
C ASN A 356 -8.15 22.04 -13.12
N THR A 357 -9.06 21.15 -12.71
CA THR A 357 -9.22 19.83 -13.36
C THR A 357 -9.94 19.99 -14.70
N PRO A 358 -9.63 19.17 -15.74
CA PRO A 358 -10.18 19.35 -17.09
C PRO A 358 -11.72 19.44 -17.14
N ALA A 359 -12.41 18.66 -16.31
CA ALA A 359 -13.88 18.62 -16.27
C ALA A 359 -14.55 19.75 -15.46
N ASN A 360 -13.81 20.50 -14.63
CA ASN A 360 -14.37 21.52 -13.73
C ASN A 360 -13.59 22.85 -13.79
N ARG A 361 -12.81 23.07 -14.84
CA ARG A 361 -11.89 24.21 -14.96
C ARG A 361 -12.65 25.54 -14.82
N GLY A 362 -12.31 26.32 -13.81
CA GLY A 362 -12.96 27.60 -13.51
C GLY A 362 -14.11 27.56 -12.49
N ARG A 363 -14.62 26.37 -12.09
CA ARG A 363 -15.64 26.28 -11.02
C ARG A 363 -15.03 26.54 -9.66
N LYS A 364 -15.73 27.26 -8.78
CA LYS A 364 -15.24 27.54 -7.41
C LYS A 364 -15.80 26.57 -6.36
N PHE A 365 -15.00 26.29 -5.35
CA PHE A 365 -15.32 25.41 -4.22
C PHE A 365 -14.69 25.91 -2.93
N TYR A 366 -15.34 25.63 -1.80
CA TYR A 366 -14.80 25.85 -0.46
C TYR A 366 -14.03 24.61 -0.01
N ALA A 367 -12.85 24.81 0.59
CA ALA A 367 -12.05 23.73 1.17
C ALA A 367 -11.58 24.10 2.58
N CYS A 368 -11.63 23.14 3.51
CA CYS A 368 -11.24 23.36 4.90
C CYS A 368 -9.73 23.64 5.06
N ARG A 369 -9.39 24.58 5.93
CA ARG A 369 -7.98 24.97 6.23
C ARG A 369 -7.28 24.07 7.26
N ALA A 370 -8.02 23.28 8.05
CA ALA A 370 -7.45 22.44 9.10
C ALA A 370 -6.61 21.28 8.53
N GLN A 371 -5.38 21.11 9.01
CA GLN A 371 -4.51 20.01 8.58
C GLN A 371 -5.17 18.66 8.89
N GLY A 372 -5.25 17.78 7.88
CA GLY A 372 -5.91 16.47 7.96
C GLY A 372 -7.44 16.48 7.74
N CYS A 373 -8.07 17.64 7.52
CA CYS A 373 -9.50 17.73 7.23
C CYS A 373 -9.77 17.81 5.71
N ASN A 374 -10.42 16.80 5.15
CA ASN A 374 -10.74 16.71 3.71
C ASN A 374 -12.13 17.26 3.34
N PHE A 375 -12.68 18.19 4.13
CA PHE A 375 -13.98 18.79 3.83
C PHE A 375 -13.93 19.70 2.61
N PHE A 376 -14.86 19.50 1.67
CA PHE A 376 -15.03 20.31 0.47
C PHE A 376 -16.52 20.45 0.11
N VAL A 377 -16.90 21.57 -0.51
CA VAL A 377 -18.24 21.81 -1.08
C VAL A 377 -18.14 22.80 -2.25
N TRP A 378 -18.96 22.66 -3.30
CA TRP A 378 -18.93 23.60 -4.43
C TRP A 378 -19.68 24.90 -4.08
N GLU A 379 -19.22 26.04 -4.62
CA GLU A 379 -19.81 27.36 -4.37
C GLU A 379 -21.28 27.43 -4.81
N ASP A 380 -21.61 26.83 -5.96
CA ASP A 380 -22.96 26.72 -6.49
C ASP A 380 -23.90 25.92 -5.55
N THR A 381 -23.42 24.81 -4.98
CA THR A 381 -24.19 24.00 -4.01
C THR A 381 -24.33 24.64 -2.62
N ALA A 382 -23.64 25.76 -2.34
CA ALA A 382 -23.65 26.37 -1.01
C ALA A 382 -24.76 27.41 -0.81
N ASN A 383 -25.28 28.02 -1.88
CA ASN A 383 -26.38 28.99 -1.81
C ASN A 383 -27.76 28.34 -1.60
N ASP A 384 -27.95 27.09 -2.04
CA ASP A 384 -29.21 26.35 -1.93
C ASP A 384 -29.28 25.47 -0.66
N GLY A 385 -29.25 26.11 0.52
CA GLY A 385 -29.72 25.51 1.79
C GLY A 385 -29.10 24.16 2.20
N VAL A 386 -27.97 24.21 2.90
CA VAL A 386 -27.13 23.08 3.37
C VAL A 386 -27.82 21.71 3.51
N THR A 387 -27.58 20.83 2.53
CA THR A 387 -27.43 19.39 2.76
C THR A 387 -26.13 18.91 2.12
N ALA A 388 -25.15 18.53 2.95
CA ALA A 388 -23.84 18.10 2.47
C ALA A 388 -23.93 16.69 1.85
N ILE A 389 -23.81 16.61 0.52
CA ILE A 389 -23.81 15.33 -0.21
C ILE A 389 -22.42 14.70 -0.09
N GLN A 390 -22.31 13.55 0.59
CA GLN A 390 -21.20 12.62 0.36
C GLN A 390 -21.26 12.16 -1.10
N GLY A 391 -20.15 12.32 -1.83
CA GLY A 391 -20.11 12.15 -3.28
C GLY A 391 -20.38 10.71 -3.77
N SER A 392 -21.66 10.35 -3.89
CA SER A 392 -22.12 9.16 -4.60
C SER A 392 -22.71 9.58 -5.95
N ASN A 393 -21.96 9.37 -7.03
CA ASN A 393 -22.40 9.73 -8.37
C ASN A 393 -23.46 8.73 -8.89
N SER A 394 -24.72 9.14 -8.91
CA SER A 394 -25.71 8.59 -9.84
C SER A 394 -26.79 9.63 -10.14
N ARG A 395 -26.96 9.96 -11.43
CA ARG A 395 -28.22 10.43 -12.02
C ARG A 395 -28.13 10.49 -13.54
N SER A 396 -29.16 9.94 -14.18
CA SER A 396 -29.36 9.95 -15.63
C SER A 396 -29.86 11.30 -16.13
N ALA A 397 -29.60 11.62 -17.39
CA ALA A 397 -30.35 12.63 -18.15
C ALA A 397 -31.36 11.94 -19.08
N SER A 398 -32.47 12.63 -19.38
CA SER A 398 -33.63 12.09 -20.09
C SER A 398 -33.69 12.54 -21.56
N SER A 399 -34.21 11.66 -22.42
CA SER A 399 -34.73 12.00 -23.76
C SER A 399 -36.04 11.23 -24.01
N GLY A 400 -37.04 11.89 -24.59
CA GLY A 400 -38.42 11.39 -24.62
C GLY A 400 -38.79 10.47 -25.79
N GLY A 401 -39.82 9.66 -25.60
CA GLY A 401 -40.45 8.84 -26.64
C GLY A 401 -41.86 8.40 -26.25
N ARG A 402 -42.85 8.60 -27.14
CA ARG A 402 -44.28 8.26 -26.89
C ARG A 402 -44.61 6.83 -27.34
N ARG A 403 -45.35 6.08 -26.51
CA ARG A 403 -46.55 5.27 -26.88
C ARG A 403 -47.13 4.58 -25.64
N GLY A 404 -48.45 4.40 -25.57
CA GLY A 404 -49.17 3.91 -24.38
C GLY A 404 -49.76 2.50 -24.53
N GLY A 405 -50.33 1.95 -23.44
CA GLY A 405 -50.96 0.63 -23.45
C GLY A 405 -51.42 0.13 -22.06
N ARG A 406 -52.70 0.40 -21.75
CA ARG A 406 -53.53 -0.07 -20.61
C ARG A 406 -53.17 -1.40 -19.90
N GLY A 407 -53.32 -1.42 -18.56
CA GLY A 407 -54.28 -2.33 -17.91
C GLY A 407 -53.89 -3.12 -16.64
N ARG A 408 -54.58 -2.81 -15.51
CA ARG A 408 -54.89 -3.65 -14.30
C ARG A 408 -53.68 -4.26 -13.52
N GLY A 409 -53.61 -4.29 -12.18
CA GLY A 409 -54.48 -3.79 -11.11
C GLY A 409 -54.71 -4.81 -9.99
N SER A 410 -54.01 -4.69 -8.84
CA SER A 410 -54.44 -5.26 -7.54
C SER A 410 -53.68 -4.62 -6.35
N ARG A 411 -54.14 -4.86 -5.11
CA ARG A 411 -53.85 -4.06 -3.91
C ARG A 411 -52.81 -4.65 -2.95
N SER A 412 -52.05 -3.72 -2.37
CA SER A 412 -51.23 -3.75 -1.14
C SER A 412 -51.41 -4.90 -0.14
N ARG A 413 -50.27 -5.43 0.33
CA ARG A 413 -49.96 -5.66 1.76
C ARG A 413 -48.45 -5.50 1.97
N GLY A 414 -48.03 -4.57 2.83
CA GLY A 414 -46.61 -4.37 3.13
C GLY A 414 -46.10 -5.30 4.23
N ARG A 415 -44.88 -5.84 4.06
CA ARG A 415 -44.06 -6.35 5.17
C ARG A 415 -42.58 -6.40 4.76
N VAL A 416 -41.78 -5.58 5.46
CA VAL A 416 -40.32 -5.63 5.69
C VAL A 416 -39.46 -6.34 4.62
N ASN A 417 -38.66 -5.56 3.87
CA ASN A 417 -37.51 -6.09 3.12
C ASN A 417 -36.41 -6.52 4.09
N ASP A 418 -36.33 -7.81 4.38
CA ASP A 418 -35.17 -8.40 5.05
C ASP A 418 -34.08 -8.66 4.01
N THR A 419 -33.08 -7.76 3.94
CA THR A 419 -31.99 -7.84 2.96
C THR A 419 -30.87 -8.74 3.49
N SER A 420 -30.98 -10.03 3.23
CA SER A 420 -29.91 -10.98 3.55
C SER A 420 -28.73 -10.83 2.59
N PHE A 421 -27.56 -10.50 3.15
CA PHE A 421 -26.32 -10.39 2.38
C PHE A 421 -25.58 -11.73 2.33
N VAL A 422 -25.18 -12.15 1.13
CA VAL A 422 -24.48 -13.42 0.87
C VAL A 422 -23.01 -13.13 0.51
N SER A 423 -22.09 -13.90 1.11
CA SER A 423 -20.65 -13.76 0.85
C SER A 423 -20.26 -14.22 -0.56
N ALA A 424 -19.04 -13.90 -1.00
CA ALA A 424 -18.48 -14.31 -2.30
C ALA A 424 -18.36 -15.84 -2.49
N ILE A 425 -18.63 -16.63 -1.44
CA ILE A 425 -18.65 -18.10 -1.42
C ILE A 425 -20.05 -18.72 -1.24
N GLY A 426 -21.12 -17.90 -1.24
CA GLY A 426 -22.50 -18.39 -1.32
C GLY A 426 -23.20 -18.76 -0.01
N GLU A 427 -22.50 -18.77 1.13
CA GLU A 427 -23.14 -19.03 2.43
C GLU A 427 -23.79 -17.78 3.06
N PRO A 428 -24.93 -17.94 3.77
CA PRO A 428 -25.64 -16.85 4.45
C PRO A 428 -24.88 -16.40 5.70
N ILE A 429 -24.48 -15.12 5.74
CA ILE A 429 -23.70 -14.57 6.84
C ILE A 429 -24.63 -14.11 7.97
N SER A 430 -24.75 -14.86 9.05
CA SER A 430 -25.39 -14.37 10.29
C SER A 430 -24.40 -13.47 11.03
N GLY A 431 -24.29 -12.21 10.61
CA GLY A 431 -23.32 -11.25 11.12
C GLY A 431 -23.95 -9.90 11.44
N ARG A 432 -24.06 -9.58 12.73
CA ARG A 432 -24.37 -8.23 13.22
C ARG A 432 -23.09 -7.38 13.23
N CYS A 433 -23.23 -6.06 13.14
CA CYS A 433 -22.10 -5.13 13.28
C CYS A 433 -21.33 -5.39 14.58
N PHE A 434 -20.04 -5.76 14.48
CA PHE A 434 -19.19 -6.07 15.65
C PHE A 434 -18.95 -4.90 16.61
N VAL A 435 -19.35 -3.67 16.26
CA VAL A 435 -19.21 -2.47 17.10
C VAL A 435 -20.51 -2.14 17.86
N CYS A 436 -21.69 -2.41 17.29
CA CYS A 436 -22.98 -1.99 17.88
C CYS A 436 -24.11 -3.03 17.86
N GLY A 437 -23.91 -4.22 17.27
CA GLY A 437 -24.90 -5.30 17.23
C GLY A 437 -26.04 -5.14 16.21
N ASP A 438 -26.00 -4.11 15.37
CA ASP A 438 -26.99 -3.84 14.31
C ASP A 438 -26.67 -4.64 13.03
N PRO A 439 -27.59 -5.44 12.46
CA PRO A 439 -27.38 -6.16 11.21
C PRO A 439 -27.41 -5.28 9.93
N ALA A 440 -27.86 -4.02 10.01
CA ALA A 440 -28.04 -3.17 8.82
C ALA A 440 -26.72 -2.63 8.20
N HIS A 441 -25.59 -2.78 8.88
CA HIS A 441 -24.30 -2.26 8.40
C HIS A 441 -23.10 -3.05 8.95
N PHE A 442 -21.94 -2.94 8.29
CA PHE A 442 -20.68 -3.54 8.74
C PHE A 442 -19.87 -2.61 9.66
N ALA A 443 -18.96 -3.18 10.45
CA ALA A 443 -18.17 -2.48 11.47
C ALA A 443 -17.30 -1.33 10.95
N ASN A 444 -17.00 -1.27 9.65
CA ASN A 444 -16.29 -0.18 8.98
C ASN A 444 -17.18 1.03 8.66
N ALA A 445 -18.50 0.82 8.54
CA ALA A 445 -19.53 1.84 8.29
C ALA A 445 -20.36 2.15 9.55
N CYS A 446 -19.92 1.71 10.73
CA CYS A 446 -20.68 1.88 11.96
C CYS A 446 -20.65 3.35 12.42
N PRO A 447 -21.82 4.02 12.64
CA PRO A 447 -21.86 5.41 13.08
C PRO A 447 -21.33 5.62 14.51
N ASN A 448 -21.16 4.55 15.30
CA ASN A 448 -20.56 4.57 16.64
C ASN A 448 -19.04 4.24 16.62
N ARG A 449 -18.41 4.11 15.46
CA ARG A 449 -17.00 3.71 15.34
C ARG A 449 -16.07 4.85 15.77
N GLY A 450 -15.58 4.80 17.01
CA GLY A 450 -14.65 5.79 17.57
C GLY A 450 -15.21 6.60 18.75
N ARG A 451 -16.30 6.15 19.38
CA ARG A 451 -16.62 6.51 20.77
C ARG A 451 -16.08 5.47 21.75
#